data_AF-A0A0D7BG80-F1
#
_entry.id   AF-A0A0D7BG80-F1
#
_cell.length_a   1.000
_cell.length_b   1.000
_cell.length_c   1.000
_cell.angle_alpha   90.00
_cell.angle_beta   90.00
_cell.angle_gamma   90.00
#
_symmetry.space_group_name_H-M   'P 1'
#
loop_
_entity.id
_entity.type
_entity.pdbx_description
1 polymer ?
#
loop_
_entity_poly.entity_id
_entity_poly.type
_entity_poly.pdbx_seq_one_letter_code
_entity_poly.pdbx_strand_id
1 'polypeptide(L)'
;MSASAPSTRRELDATDNCPICLEEFNDITYVPVCSHAFCFPCISTWAAQSKECPMCKQAIGNRLLRGARKRPHPLPLIPARPSQRYNEPFVRIRPPMTPTWGRRPDLATEEYRTSRSVGRRREVYEEGTYAVGVTYPLNAMHPTPAEFSANGSLVLRTESFVKRELMIWPHLDLDWLSSMIIDLMKTVDIRSEYAINMLAGFLDEPGQQKYARHFAHEVSTYVGAPIRNLFTYDSAVRY
;
A
#
# COMPACT_ATOMS: atom_id res chain seq x y z
N MET A 1 63.05 -4.31 -30.49
CA MET A 1 61.59 -4.17 -30.64
C MET A 1 60.98 -5.48 -30.16
N SER A 2 60.51 -5.52 -28.92
CA SER A 2 59.87 -6.71 -28.34
C SER A 2 58.52 -6.28 -27.79
N ALA A 3 57.44 -6.68 -28.48
CA ALA A 3 56.08 -6.49 -28.02
C ALA A 3 55.59 -7.84 -27.48
N SER A 4 55.29 -7.90 -26.19
CA SER A 4 54.59 -9.00 -25.54
C SER A 4 53.15 -8.57 -25.27
N ALA A 5 52.18 -9.39 -25.69
CA ALA A 5 50.75 -9.22 -25.44
C ALA A 5 50.39 -9.45 -23.94
N PRO A 6 49.18 -9.09 -23.49
CA PRO A 6 48.04 -9.99 -23.70
C PRO A 6 46.71 -9.30 -24.04
N SER A 7 45.81 -10.12 -24.56
CA SER A 7 44.40 -9.84 -24.83
C SER A 7 43.58 -9.59 -23.55
N THR A 8 42.73 -8.57 -23.57
CA THR A 8 41.52 -8.44 -22.74
C THR A 8 40.43 -7.86 -23.64
N ARG A 9 39.64 -8.67 -24.35
CA ARG A 9 38.38 -9.27 -23.87
C ARG A 9 37.58 -8.32 -22.98
N ARG A 10 36.57 -7.67 -23.60
CA ARG A 10 35.32 -7.17 -22.99
C ARG A 10 35.47 -6.19 -21.81
N GLU A 11 35.54 -4.89 -22.12
CA GLU A 11 34.89 -3.88 -21.28
C GLU A 11 33.43 -3.76 -21.73
N LEU A 12 32.66 -4.79 -21.35
CA LEU A 12 31.24 -4.60 -21.06
C LEU A 12 31.21 -4.34 -19.57
N ASP A 13 31.27 -3.06 -19.19
CA ASP A 13 30.75 -2.64 -17.89
C ASP A 13 29.25 -2.93 -17.91
N ALA A 14 28.91 -4.19 -17.63
CA ALA A 14 27.59 -4.59 -17.20
C ALA A 14 27.40 -3.93 -15.84
N THR A 15 26.98 -2.68 -15.87
CA THR A 15 26.67 -1.88 -14.69
C THR A 15 25.81 -2.73 -13.76
N ASP A 16 26.29 -3.00 -12.54
CA ASP A 16 25.55 -3.64 -11.44
C ASP A 16 24.39 -2.77 -10.92
N ASN A 17 23.94 -1.83 -11.75
CA ASN A 17 22.94 -0.83 -11.48
C ASN A 17 21.80 -0.93 -12.50
N CYS A 18 20.59 -0.67 -12.02
CA CYS A 18 19.40 -0.69 -12.84
C CYS A 18 19.37 0.53 -13.78
N PRO A 19 19.16 0.34 -15.09
CA PRO A 19 19.19 1.45 -16.06
C PRO A 19 17.98 2.41 -15.97
N ILE A 20 16.97 2.10 -15.14
CA ILE A 20 15.80 2.96 -14.92
C ILE A 20 16.03 3.89 -13.72
N CYS A 21 16.55 3.38 -12.60
CA CYS A 21 16.80 4.19 -11.40
C CYS A 21 18.27 4.58 -11.21
N LEU A 22 19.19 4.01 -11.98
CA LEU A 22 20.64 4.20 -11.90
C LEU A 22 21.26 3.80 -10.55
N GLU A 23 20.50 3.12 -9.69
CA GLU A 23 20.92 2.59 -8.39
C GLU A 23 21.22 1.08 -8.47
N GLU A 24 21.84 0.51 -7.43
CA GLU A 24 22.06 -0.94 -7.31
C GLU A 24 20.74 -1.72 -7.46
N PHE A 25 20.82 -2.93 -8.03
CA PHE A 25 19.61 -3.71 -8.29
C PHE A 25 18.87 -4.12 -7.01
N ASN A 26 17.68 -3.58 -6.84
CA ASN A 26 16.69 -4.05 -5.88
C ASN A 26 15.70 -5.00 -6.56
N ASP A 27 15.74 -6.29 -6.19
CA ASP A 27 14.90 -7.35 -6.76
C ASP A 27 15.05 -7.51 -8.29
N ILE A 28 16.19 -8.04 -8.73
CA ILE A 28 16.54 -8.19 -10.14
C ILE A 28 15.44 -8.94 -10.90
N THR A 29 14.97 -8.32 -11.97
CA THR A 29 13.94 -8.86 -12.84
C THR A 29 14.38 -8.74 -14.31
N TYR A 30 14.30 -9.86 -15.02
CA TYR A 30 14.68 -9.99 -16.41
C TYR A 30 13.44 -10.00 -17.31
N VAL A 31 13.55 -9.30 -18.44
CA VAL A 31 12.57 -9.39 -19.53
C VAL A 31 12.85 -10.66 -20.33
N PRO A 32 11.90 -11.61 -20.48
CA PRO A 32 12.19 -12.93 -21.04
C PRO A 32 12.56 -12.92 -22.52
N VAL A 33 12.14 -11.91 -23.28
CA VAL A 33 12.41 -11.83 -24.73
C VAL A 33 13.79 -11.26 -25.07
N CYS A 34 14.34 -10.40 -24.21
CA CYS A 34 15.58 -9.67 -24.47
C CYS A 34 16.63 -9.79 -23.36
N SER A 35 16.29 -10.47 -22.26
CA SER A 35 17.14 -10.74 -21.09
C SER A 35 17.73 -9.51 -20.39
N HIS A 36 17.27 -8.29 -20.69
CA HIS A 36 17.68 -7.09 -19.97
C HIS A 36 17.17 -7.11 -18.53
N ALA A 37 18.04 -6.68 -17.61
CA ALA A 37 17.82 -6.69 -16.18
C ALA A 37 17.42 -5.31 -15.65
N PHE A 38 16.46 -5.28 -14.73
CA PHE A 38 15.94 -4.07 -14.09
C PHE A 38 15.53 -4.40 -12.65
N CYS A 39 15.40 -3.40 -11.78
CA CYS A 39 14.69 -3.57 -10.52
C CYS A 39 13.22 -3.89 -10.80
N PHE A 40 12.63 -4.82 -10.06
CA PHE A 40 11.21 -5.15 -10.17
C PHE A 40 10.27 -3.92 -10.14
N PRO A 41 10.36 -2.99 -9.16
CA PRO A 41 9.48 -1.83 -9.13
C PRO A 41 9.65 -0.93 -10.37
N CYS A 42 10.87 -0.83 -10.89
CA CYS A 42 11.19 -0.02 -12.06
C CYS A 42 10.57 -0.60 -13.34
N ILE A 43 10.81 -1.89 -13.62
CA ILE A 43 10.25 -2.53 -14.81
C ILE A 43 8.74 -2.72 -14.71
N SER A 44 8.18 -2.88 -13.51
CA SER A 44 6.73 -2.99 -13.32
C SER A 44 6.02 -1.67 -13.60
N THR A 45 6.59 -0.55 -13.14
CA THR A 45 6.08 0.80 -13.43
C THR A 45 6.18 1.11 -14.91
N TRP A 46 7.30 0.76 -15.54
CA TRP A 46 7.49 0.94 -16.98
C TRP A 46 6.52 0.09 -17.80
N ALA A 47 6.37 -1.20 -17.48
CA ALA A 47 5.47 -2.12 -18.16
C ALA A 47 3.98 -1.71 -18.05
N ALA A 48 3.62 -0.95 -17.01
CA ALA A 48 2.28 -0.38 -16.86
C ALA A 48 2.01 0.77 -17.85
N GLN A 49 3.06 1.46 -18.33
CA GLN A 49 2.97 2.61 -19.23
C GLN A 49 3.30 2.25 -20.68
N SER A 50 4.31 1.39 -20.90
CA SER A 50 4.74 0.93 -22.22
C SER A 50 5.04 -0.57 -22.19
N LYS A 51 4.54 -1.30 -23.18
CA LYS A 51 4.80 -2.74 -23.33
C LYS A 51 6.12 -3.04 -24.03
N GLU A 52 7.03 -2.08 -24.09
CA GLU A 52 8.32 -2.21 -24.78
C GLU A 52 9.47 -2.11 -23.79
N CYS A 53 10.53 -2.89 -24.00
CA CYS A 53 11.71 -2.86 -23.16
C CYS A 53 12.37 -1.47 -23.22
N PRO A 54 12.70 -0.85 -22.07
CA PRO A 54 13.35 0.46 -22.04
C PRO A 54 14.68 0.52 -22.80
N MET A 55 15.41 -0.62 -22.87
CA MET A 55 16.73 -0.68 -23.49
C MET A 55 16.70 -1.01 -24.98
N CYS A 56 15.83 -1.92 -25.41
CA CYS A 56 15.85 -2.42 -26.80
C CYS A 56 14.53 -2.26 -27.55
N LYS A 57 13.51 -1.65 -26.92
CA LYS A 57 12.15 -1.43 -27.46
C LYS A 57 11.42 -2.70 -27.89
N GLN A 58 11.92 -3.89 -27.57
CA GLN A 58 11.25 -5.15 -27.87
C GLN A 58 10.04 -5.36 -26.95
N ALA A 59 8.98 -5.96 -27.48
CA ALA A 59 7.74 -6.16 -26.74
C ALA A 59 7.96 -7.04 -25.49
N ILE A 60 7.69 -6.48 -24.32
CA ILE A 60 7.66 -7.19 -23.04
C ILE A 60 6.44 -8.12 -23.09
N GLY A 61 6.67 -9.43 -23.13
CA GLY A 61 5.62 -10.44 -23.05
C GLY A 61 4.83 -10.35 -21.74
N ASN A 62 3.80 -11.20 -21.57
CA ASN A 62 2.94 -11.19 -20.38
C ASN A 62 3.59 -11.69 -19.06
N ARG A 63 4.92 -11.83 -19.03
CA ARG A 63 5.65 -12.45 -17.93
C ARG A 63 7.02 -11.79 -17.74
N LEU A 64 7.41 -11.60 -16.49
CA LEU A 64 8.77 -11.19 -16.12
C LEU A 64 9.42 -12.28 -15.26
N LEU A 65 10.74 -12.42 -15.37
CA LEU A 65 11.51 -13.45 -14.67
C LEU A 65 12.31 -12.81 -13.53
N ARG A 66 11.91 -13.03 -12.27
CA ARG A 66 12.66 -12.52 -11.12
C ARG A 66 13.83 -13.43 -10.77
N GLY A 67 15.03 -12.87 -10.64
CA GLY A 67 16.26 -13.57 -10.27
C GLY A 67 16.29 -13.89 -8.78
N ALA A 68 16.01 -15.16 -8.44
CA ALA A 68 16.37 -15.92 -7.22
C ALA A 68 15.31 -16.98 -6.85
N ARG A 69 14.14 -17.01 -7.51
CA ARG A 69 13.18 -18.10 -7.37
C ARG A 69 12.67 -18.53 -8.74
N LYS A 70 12.80 -19.82 -9.06
CA LYS A 70 12.28 -20.48 -10.29
C LYS A 70 10.74 -20.52 -10.33
N ARG A 71 10.06 -19.40 -10.07
CA ARG A 71 8.61 -19.26 -10.17
C ARG A 71 8.32 -18.02 -11.00
N PRO A 72 7.96 -18.17 -12.27
CA PRO A 72 7.80 -17.00 -13.11
C PRO A 72 6.40 -16.41 -12.88
N HIS A 73 6.34 -15.13 -12.51
CA HIS A 73 5.12 -14.45 -12.09
C HIS A 73 4.36 -13.89 -13.31
N PRO A 74 3.05 -14.13 -13.45
CA PRO A 74 2.23 -13.46 -14.45
C PRO A 74 2.25 -11.95 -14.19
N LEU A 75 2.46 -11.14 -15.23
CA LEU A 75 2.19 -9.70 -15.14
C LEU A 75 0.69 -9.48 -14.89
N PRO A 76 0.29 -8.35 -14.28
CA PRO A 76 -1.12 -7.97 -14.22
C PRO A 76 -1.71 -7.97 -15.64
N LEU A 77 -2.65 -8.88 -15.89
CA LEU A 77 -3.29 -9.02 -17.20
C LEU A 77 -4.19 -7.80 -17.43
N ILE A 78 -3.71 -6.84 -18.22
CA ILE A 78 -4.59 -5.88 -18.88
C ILE A 78 -5.35 -6.65 -19.95
N PRO A 79 -6.70 -6.64 -19.98
CA PRO A 79 -7.46 -7.41 -20.96
C PRO A 79 -7.06 -7.00 -22.38
N ALA A 80 -6.74 -8.00 -23.20
CA ALA A 80 -6.39 -7.80 -24.60
C ALA A 80 -7.59 -7.22 -25.35
N ARG A 81 -7.36 -6.15 -26.13
CA ARG A 81 -8.29 -5.77 -27.19
C ARG A 81 -8.35 -6.95 -28.18
N PRO A 82 -9.54 -7.50 -28.50
CA PRO A 82 -9.63 -8.51 -29.53
C PRO A 82 -9.41 -7.83 -30.89
N SER A 83 -8.28 -8.11 -31.52
CA SER A 83 -8.08 -7.91 -32.95
C SER A 83 -8.79 -9.03 -33.71
N GLN A 84 -9.91 -8.67 -34.35
CA GLN A 84 -10.39 -9.17 -35.65
C GLN A 84 -10.33 -10.67 -35.98
N ARG A 85 -11.50 -11.33 -36.07
CA ARG A 85 -12.17 -11.75 -37.33
C ARG A 85 -13.20 -12.85 -37.05
N TYR A 86 -14.44 -12.65 -37.50
CA TYR A 86 -15.12 -13.48 -38.51
C TYR A 86 -16.28 -12.63 -39.08
N ASN A 87 -16.40 -12.63 -40.39
CA ASN A 87 -17.36 -11.84 -41.17
C ASN A 87 -18.63 -12.68 -41.33
N GLU A 88 -19.67 -12.42 -40.55
CA GLU A 88 -21.00 -13.02 -40.75
C GLU A 88 -22.07 -11.91 -40.66
N PRO A 89 -23.03 -11.85 -41.60
CA PRO A 89 -23.96 -10.73 -41.71
C PRO A 89 -25.11 -10.88 -40.70
N PHE A 90 -24.89 -10.43 -39.47
CA PHE A 90 -25.96 -10.32 -38.48
C PHE A 90 -26.61 -8.93 -38.54
N VAL A 91 -27.91 -8.93 -38.87
CA VAL A 91 -28.82 -7.79 -38.85
C VAL A 91 -28.65 -7.01 -37.53
N ARG A 92 -28.28 -5.73 -37.63
CA ARG A 92 -28.11 -4.86 -36.46
C ARG A 92 -29.46 -4.48 -35.88
N ILE A 93 -29.99 -5.28 -34.96
CA ILE A 93 -30.92 -4.77 -33.95
C ILE A 93 -30.06 -4.03 -32.93
N ARG A 94 -30.06 -2.69 -32.97
CA ARG A 94 -29.44 -1.87 -31.92
C ARG A 94 -30.22 -2.11 -30.61
N PRO A 95 -29.60 -2.62 -29.53
CA PRO A 95 -30.21 -2.51 -28.22
C PRO A 95 -30.32 -1.01 -27.87
N PRO A 96 -31.35 -0.58 -27.13
CA PRO A 96 -31.41 0.79 -26.64
C PRO A 96 -30.14 1.09 -25.85
N MET A 97 -29.38 2.12 -26.25
CA MET A 97 -28.27 2.63 -25.47
C MET A 97 -28.83 3.14 -24.15
N THR A 98 -28.64 2.41 -23.05
CA THR A 98 -28.70 3.02 -21.74
C THR A 98 -27.43 3.85 -21.57
N PRO A 99 -27.53 5.16 -21.32
CA PRO A 99 -26.34 5.98 -21.11
C PRO A 99 -25.66 5.53 -19.81
N THR A 100 -24.46 4.93 -19.90
CA THR A 100 -23.65 4.63 -18.72
C THR A 100 -23.01 5.92 -18.21
N TRP A 101 -23.81 6.75 -17.54
CA TRP A 101 -23.33 7.82 -16.69
C TRP A 101 -22.69 7.20 -15.46
N GLY A 102 -21.38 7.42 -15.28
CA GLY A 102 -20.66 7.22 -14.03
C GLY A 102 -20.64 5.77 -13.53
N ARG A 103 -19.54 5.06 -13.78
CA ARG A 103 -19.18 3.91 -12.95
C ARG A 103 -18.88 4.43 -11.54
N ARG A 104 -19.93 4.62 -10.72
CA ARG A 104 -19.78 4.83 -9.27
C ARG A 104 -18.95 3.66 -8.76
N PRO A 105 -17.94 3.87 -7.90
CA PRO A 105 -17.35 2.74 -7.19
C PRO A 105 -18.50 1.93 -6.60
N ASP A 106 -18.49 0.62 -6.80
CA ASP A 106 -19.53 -0.25 -6.28
C ASP A 106 -19.52 -0.11 -4.75
N LEU A 107 -20.44 0.73 -4.24
CA LEU A 107 -20.52 1.09 -2.83
C LEU A 107 -20.66 -0.16 -1.97
N ALA A 108 -21.32 -1.20 -2.49
CA ALA A 108 -21.45 -2.48 -1.83
C ALA A 108 -20.10 -3.19 -1.63
N THR A 109 -19.17 -3.05 -2.58
CA THR A 109 -17.81 -3.61 -2.46
C THR A 109 -16.99 -2.87 -1.40
N GLU A 110 -17.12 -1.55 -1.29
CA GLU A 110 -16.34 -0.74 -0.34
C GLU A 110 -16.90 -0.82 1.08
N GLU A 111 -18.23 -0.83 1.23
CA GLU A 111 -18.91 -1.11 2.49
C GLU A 111 -18.52 -2.50 3.01
N TYR A 112 -18.59 -3.53 2.17
CA TYR A 112 -18.19 -4.89 2.54
C TYR A 112 -16.71 -4.98 2.99
N ARG A 113 -15.80 -4.31 2.27
CA ARG A 113 -14.38 -4.26 2.66
C ARG A 113 -14.19 -3.59 4.01
N THR A 114 -14.90 -2.49 4.23
CA THR A 114 -14.87 -1.74 5.50
C THR A 114 -15.40 -2.60 6.64
N SER A 115 -16.57 -3.23 6.48
CA SER A 115 -17.15 -4.14 7.48
C SER A 115 -16.22 -5.30 7.82
N ARG A 116 -15.56 -5.89 6.81
CA ARG A 116 -14.59 -6.97 7.04
C ARG A 116 -13.34 -6.49 7.78
N SER A 117 -12.84 -5.30 7.44
CA SER A 117 -11.71 -4.69 8.16
C SER A 117 -12.10 -4.44 9.62
N VAL A 118 -13.24 -3.80 9.88
CA VAL A 118 -13.76 -3.56 11.25
C VAL A 118 -13.94 -4.87 12.03
N GLY A 119 -14.45 -5.93 11.40
CA GLY A 119 -14.57 -7.26 12.01
C GLY A 119 -13.23 -7.80 12.49
N ARG A 120 -12.20 -7.76 11.64
CA ARG A 120 -10.83 -8.17 12.02
C ARG A 120 -10.25 -7.27 13.13
N ARG A 121 -10.53 -5.97 13.11
CA ARG A 121 -10.07 -5.06 14.16
C ARG A 121 -10.68 -5.42 15.51
N ARG A 122 -11.98 -5.76 15.55
CA ARG A 122 -12.66 -6.22 16.77
C ARG A 122 -11.94 -7.41 17.40
N GLU A 123 -11.59 -8.42 16.62
CA GLU A 123 -10.82 -9.58 17.08
C GLU A 123 -9.49 -9.17 17.75
N VAL A 124 -8.75 -8.24 17.12
CA VAL A 124 -7.48 -7.72 17.68
C VAL A 124 -7.66 -7.10 19.07
N TYR A 125 -8.69 -6.27 19.28
CA TYR A 125 -8.96 -5.66 20.60
C TYR A 125 -9.49 -6.66 21.62
N GLU A 126 -10.28 -7.64 21.19
CA GLU A 126 -10.80 -8.69 22.05
C GLU A 126 -9.66 -9.57 22.58
N GLU A 127 -8.76 -10.01 21.69
CA GLU A 127 -7.56 -10.81 21.99
C GLU A 127 -6.48 -10.01 22.73
N GLY A 128 -6.49 -8.68 22.63
CA GLY A 128 -5.52 -7.79 23.30
C GLY A 128 -4.12 -7.86 22.71
N THR A 129 -4.00 -8.18 21.41
CA THR A 129 -2.72 -8.23 20.70
C THR A 129 -2.31 -6.84 20.21
N TYR A 130 -1.08 -6.41 20.50
CA TYR A 130 -0.59 -5.07 20.18
C TYR A 130 0.22 -5.08 18.88
N ALA A 131 0.01 -4.08 18.01
CA ALA A 131 0.76 -3.96 16.77
C ALA A 131 2.27 -3.78 17.04
N VAL A 132 3.11 -4.60 16.42
CA VAL A 132 4.58 -4.49 16.49
C VAL A 132 5.13 -3.48 15.46
N GLY A 133 4.29 -3.08 14.49
CA GLY A 133 4.64 -2.18 13.40
C GLY A 133 4.83 -2.89 12.05
N VAL A 134 5.22 -2.11 11.03
CA VAL A 134 5.27 -2.55 9.62
C VAL A 134 6.69 -2.89 9.14
N THR A 135 7.73 -2.21 9.67
CA THR A 135 9.15 -2.40 9.28
C THR A 135 10.12 -2.03 10.40
N TYR A 136 11.26 -2.74 10.49
CA TYR A 136 12.47 -2.30 11.21
C TYR A 136 13.19 -1.20 10.39
N PRO A 137 13.96 -0.27 11.02
CA PRO A 137 14.37 -0.24 12.42
C PRO A 137 13.44 0.59 13.30
N LEU A 138 13.58 0.36 14.60
CA LEU A 138 12.82 0.80 15.78
C LEU A 138 12.61 2.32 15.99
N ASN A 139 12.79 3.13 14.95
CA ASN A 139 12.37 4.52 14.94
C ASN A 139 11.16 4.66 14.00
N ALA A 140 10.03 4.07 14.40
CA ALA A 140 8.76 4.64 13.96
C ALA A 140 8.82 6.12 14.34
N MET A 141 8.96 7.00 13.35
CA MET A 141 9.11 8.43 13.61
C MET A 141 7.76 8.89 14.13
N HIS A 142 7.59 8.90 15.45
CA HIS A 142 6.37 9.36 16.09
C HIS A 142 6.41 10.89 16.05
N PRO A 143 5.55 11.52 15.23
CA PRO A 143 5.55 12.95 15.11
C PRO A 143 5.12 13.55 16.45
N THR A 144 5.78 14.63 16.84
CA THR A 144 5.33 15.46 17.96
C THR A 144 3.96 16.06 17.64
N PRO A 145 3.16 16.47 18.65
CA PRO A 145 1.86 17.11 18.40
C PRO A 145 1.94 18.32 17.44
N ALA A 146 3.04 19.10 17.51
CA ALA A 146 3.30 20.21 16.61
C ALA A 146 3.53 19.75 15.16
N GLU A 147 4.35 18.72 14.95
CA GLU A 147 4.60 18.13 13.62
C GLU A 147 3.34 17.48 13.04
N PHE A 148 2.54 16.82 13.89
CA PHE A 148 1.25 16.25 13.52
C PHE A 148 0.28 17.33 13.05
N SER A 149 0.14 18.41 13.82
CA SER A 149 -0.71 19.56 13.50
C SER A 149 -0.32 20.24 12.19
N ALA A 150 0.99 20.35 11.91
CA ALA A 150 1.51 20.95 10.68
C ALA A 150 1.24 20.10 9.43
N ASN A 151 1.04 18.79 9.56
CA ASN A 151 0.91 17.87 8.43
C ASN A 151 -0.55 17.45 8.18
N GLY A 152 -1.29 18.24 7.40
CA GLY A 152 -2.70 17.96 7.08
C GLY A 152 -2.94 16.59 6.42
N SER A 153 -2.00 16.09 5.61
CA SER A 153 -2.13 14.76 5.00
C SER A 153 -2.04 13.63 6.03
N LEU A 154 -1.22 13.82 7.06
CA LEU A 154 -1.09 12.90 8.19
C LEU A 154 -2.34 12.96 9.08
N VAL A 155 -2.89 14.16 9.31
CA VAL A 155 -4.15 14.34 10.04
C VAL A 155 -5.29 13.60 9.35
N LEU A 156 -5.50 13.80 8.04
CA LEU A 156 -6.60 13.18 7.29
C LEU A 156 -6.52 11.64 7.26
N ARG A 157 -5.31 11.07 7.07
CA ARG A 157 -5.15 9.62 7.11
C ARG A 157 -5.35 9.05 8.52
N THR A 158 -5.00 9.81 9.55
CA THR A 158 -5.17 9.41 10.95
C THR A 158 -6.64 9.47 11.34
N GLU A 159 -7.36 10.51 10.89
CA GLU A 159 -8.81 10.61 11.06
C GLU A 159 -9.51 9.40 10.43
N SER A 160 -9.11 9.00 9.22
CA SER A 160 -9.65 7.81 8.55
C SER A 160 -9.40 6.53 9.35
N PHE A 161 -8.22 6.40 9.96
CA PHE A 161 -7.89 5.28 10.84
C PHE A 161 -8.74 5.30 12.11
N VAL A 162 -8.76 6.43 12.82
CA VAL A 162 -9.52 6.62 14.06
C VAL A 162 -11.00 6.33 13.84
N LYS A 163 -11.62 6.87 12.78
CA LYS A 163 -13.03 6.59 12.46
C LYS A 163 -13.29 5.09 12.32
N ARG A 164 -12.44 4.37 11.59
CA ARG A 164 -12.55 2.91 11.44
C ARG A 164 -12.42 2.18 12.78
N GLU A 165 -11.45 2.55 13.61
CA GLU A 165 -11.27 1.93 14.94
C GLU A 165 -12.50 2.18 15.83
N LEU A 166 -13.05 3.40 15.81
CA LEU A 166 -14.23 3.74 16.61
C LEU A 166 -15.49 2.96 16.18
N MET A 167 -15.58 2.51 14.92
CA MET A 167 -16.68 1.66 14.45
C MET A 167 -16.77 0.30 15.19
N ILE A 168 -15.75 -0.09 15.96
CA ILE A 168 -15.79 -1.27 16.82
C ILE A 168 -16.85 -1.11 17.93
N TRP A 169 -17.04 0.12 18.43
CA TRP A 169 -18.01 0.47 19.46
C TRP A 169 -19.25 1.15 18.83
N PRO A 170 -20.36 0.42 18.65
CA PRO A 170 -21.51 0.91 17.90
C PRO A 170 -22.29 2.05 18.59
N HIS A 171 -21.99 2.35 19.84
CA HIS A 171 -22.70 3.37 20.65
C HIS A 171 -22.01 4.74 20.62
N LEU A 172 -20.84 4.86 20.00
CA LEU A 172 -20.08 6.11 19.98
C LEU A 172 -20.51 7.00 18.81
N ASP A 173 -20.54 8.31 19.06
CA ASP A 173 -20.64 9.32 18.00
C ASP A 173 -19.29 9.41 17.28
N LEU A 174 -19.21 8.76 16.11
CA LEU A 174 -17.98 8.63 15.35
C LEU A 174 -17.41 9.99 14.92
N ASP A 175 -18.26 10.92 14.47
CA ASP A 175 -17.81 12.18 13.90
C ASP A 175 -17.34 13.14 14.99
N TRP A 176 -18.07 13.22 16.11
CA TRP A 176 -17.65 14.02 17.24
C TRP A 176 -16.38 13.46 17.89
N LEU A 177 -16.35 12.16 18.21
CA LEU A 177 -15.24 11.58 18.95
C LEU A 177 -13.97 11.52 18.10
N SER A 178 -14.06 11.20 16.81
CA SER A 178 -12.89 11.25 15.93
C SER A 178 -12.31 12.66 15.82
N SER A 179 -13.16 13.69 15.69
CA SER A 179 -12.72 15.08 15.66
C SER A 179 -12.02 15.47 16.97
N MET A 180 -12.62 15.11 18.12
CA MET A 180 -12.05 15.34 19.44
C MET A 180 -10.69 14.66 19.60
N ILE A 181 -10.55 13.39 19.17
CA ILE A 181 -9.28 12.65 19.23
C ILE A 181 -8.23 13.31 18.36
N ILE A 182 -8.59 13.75 17.16
CA ILE A 182 -7.66 14.46 16.26
C ILE A 182 -7.21 15.78 16.88
N ASP A 183 -8.11 16.54 17.50
CA ASP A 183 -7.75 17.79 18.19
C ASP A 183 -6.91 17.55 19.46
N LEU A 184 -7.17 16.47 20.19
CA LEU A 184 -6.30 16.00 21.27
C LEU A 184 -4.88 15.70 20.75
N MET A 185 -4.75 14.98 19.63
CA MET A 185 -3.44 14.63 19.04
C MET A 185 -2.65 15.84 18.51
N LYS A 186 -3.31 16.94 18.18
CA LYS A 186 -2.63 18.20 17.80
C LYS A 186 -2.00 18.91 19.00
N THR A 187 -2.42 18.58 20.23
CA THR A 187 -2.04 19.30 21.44
C THR A 187 -1.29 18.42 22.45
N VAL A 188 -1.56 17.12 22.47
CA VAL A 188 -1.05 16.16 23.45
C VAL A 188 -0.59 14.88 22.74
N ASP A 189 0.49 14.26 23.24
CA ASP A 189 0.90 12.92 22.80
C ASP A 189 -0.17 11.90 23.21
N ILE A 190 -0.71 11.16 22.23
CA ILE A 190 -1.75 10.15 22.42
C ILE A 190 -1.34 9.03 23.38
N ARG A 191 -0.03 8.82 23.58
CA ARG A 191 0.55 7.82 24.48
C ARG A 191 0.65 8.30 25.93
N SER A 192 0.39 9.57 26.19
CA SER A 192 0.45 10.12 27.54
C SER A 192 -0.66 9.56 28.43
N GLU A 193 -0.40 9.42 29.73
CA GLU A 193 -1.43 8.98 30.70
C GLU A 193 -2.64 9.91 30.71
N TYR A 194 -2.44 11.21 30.46
CA TYR A 194 -3.55 12.17 30.32
C TYR A 194 -4.48 11.79 29.17
N ALA A 195 -3.92 11.56 27.97
CA ALA A 195 -4.70 11.17 26.80
C ALA A 195 -5.39 9.81 27.02
N ILE A 196 -4.68 8.82 27.56
CA ILE A 196 -5.23 7.49 27.86
C ILE A 196 -6.39 7.60 28.85
N ASN A 197 -6.25 8.36 29.94
CA ASN A 197 -7.32 8.57 30.92
C ASN A 197 -8.55 9.25 30.31
N MET A 198 -8.34 10.24 29.45
CA MET A 198 -9.43 10.92 28.74
C MET A 198 -10.18 9.95 27.81
N LEU A 199 -9.45 9.12 27.06
CA LEU A 199 -10.03 8.12 26.15
C LEU A 199 -10.75 6.99 26.89
N ALA A 200 -10.21 6.56 28.04
CA ALA A 200 -10.82 5.52 28.87
C ALA A 200 -12.24 5.89 29.33
N GLY A 201 -12.53 7.18 29.52
CA GLY A 201 -13.88 7.66 29.82
C GLY A 201 -14.92 7.36 28.72
N PHE A 202 -14.47 7.05 27.50
CA PHE A 202 -15.34 6.69 26.37
C PHE A 202 -15.24 5.22 25.97
N LEU A 203 -14.04 4.64 26.05
CA LEU A 203 -13.74 3.32 25.47
C LEU A 203 -13.78 2.17 26.49
N ASP A 204 -13.67 2.48 27.78
CA ASP A 204 -13.52 1.50 28.86
C ASP A 204 -14.61 1.64 29.92
N GLU A 205 -14.78 0.58 30.72
CA GLU A 205 -15.55 0.65 31.95
C GLU A 205 -14.81 1.49 33.02
N PRO A 206 -15.53 2.11 33.98
CA PRO A 206 -14.91 2.91 35.03
C PRO A 206 -13.82 2.14 35.80
N GLY A 207 -12.60 2.68 35.80
CA GLY A 207 -11.44 2.07 36.46
C GLY A 207 -10.63 1.10 35.57
N GLN A 208 -11.06 0.85 34.34
CA GLN A 208 -10.29 0.13 33.33
C GLN A 208 -9.68 1.09 32.30
N GLN A 209 -8.63 0.62 31.63
CA GLN A 209 -7.91 1.33 30.57
C GLN A 209 -7.41 0.36 29.49
N LYS A 210 -8.07 -0.79 29.35
CA LYS A 210 -7.65 -1.86 28.44
C LYS A 210 -7.74 -1.36 27.01
N TYR A 211 -8.92 -0.89 26.61
CA TYR A 211 -9.19 -0.46 25.25
C TYR A 211 -8.53 0.88 24.93
N ALA A 212 -8.50 1.83 25.86
CA ALA A 212 -7.85 3.12 25.67
C ALA A 212 -6.34 2.99 25.43
N ARG A 213 -5.65 2.16 26.22
CA ARG A 213 -4.21 1.91 26.02
C ARG A 213 -3.94 1.20 24.70
N HIS A 214 -4.75 0.20 24.37
CA HIS A 214 -4.62 -0.52 23.11
C HIS A 214 -4.87 0.40 21.92
N PHE A 215 -5.92 1.20 21.97
CA PHE A 215 -6.27 2.18 20.95
C PHE A 215 -5.15 3.21 20.74
N ALA A 216 -4.64 3.80 21.82
CA ALA A 216 -3.52 4.75 21.75
C ALA A 216 -2.28 4.13 21.10
N HIS A 217 -1.97 2.88 21.43
CA HIS A 217 -0.89 2.13 20.82
C HIS A 217 -1.09 1.92 19.32
N GLU A 218 -2.27 1.46 18.89
CA GLU A 218 -2.59 1.22 17.48
C GLU A 218 -2.52 2.52 16.67
N VAL A 219 -3.06 3.62 17.20
CA VAL A 219 -2.99 4.94 16.56
C VAL A 219 -1.54 5.39 16.43
N SER A 220 -0.75 5.33 17.51
CA SER A 220 0.65 5.76 17.47
C SER A 220 1.50 4.94 16.50
N THR A 221 1.21 3.64 16.37
CA THR A 221 1.87 2.71 15.45
C THR A 221 1.50 3.03 13.99
N TYR A 222 0.21 3.29 13.72
CA TYR A 222 -0.24 3.67 12.39
C TYR A 222 0.31 5.03 11.94
N VAL A 223 0.36 6.01 12.85
CA VAL A 223 0.91 7.35 12.57
C VAL A 223 2.39 7.27 12.20
N GLY A 224 3.16 6.44 12.90
CA GLY A 224 4.59 6.22 12.61
C GLY A 224 4.87 5.37 11.36
N ALA A 225 3.85 4.72 10.79
CA ALA A 225 4.02 3.86 9.62
C ALA A 225 4.16 4.66 8.30
N PRO A 226 5.00 4.20 7.35
CA PRO A 226 5.09 4.82 6.03
C PRO A 226 3.87 4.54 5.13
N ILE A 227 3.00 3.60 5.54
CA ILE A 227 1.81 3.20 4.80
C ILE A 227 0.67 4.22 5.04
N ARG A 228 0.05 4.69 3.95
CA ARG A 228 -1.04 5.67 3.98
C ARG A 228 -2.43 5.06 3.85
N ASN A 229 -2.54 3.87 3.25
CA ASN A 229 -3.81 3.20 3.00
C ASN A 229 -4.12 2.19 4.12
N LEU A 230 -5.33 2.25 4.68
CA LEU A 230 -5.76 1.40 5.80
C LEU A 230 -5.68 -0.10 5.48
N PHE A 231 -6.15 -0.51 4.31
CA PHE A 231 -6.17 -1.92 3.93
C PHE A 231 -4.77 -2.47 3.63
N THR A 232 -3.89 -1.63 3.07
CA THR A 232 -2.48 -1.97 2.92
C THR A 232 -1.80 -2.10 4.28
N TYR A 233 -2.15 -1.24 5.25
CA TYR A 233 -1.63 -1.32 6.61
C TYR A 233 -2.06 -2.63 7.29
N ASP A 234 -3.35 -2.96 7.24
CA ASP A 234 -3.89 -4.20 7.82
C ASP A 234 -3.22 -5.47 7.27
N SER A 235 -2.77 -5.43 6.02
CA SER A 235 -2.10 -6.56 5.37
C SER A 235 -0.61 -6.67 5.74
N ALA A 236 -0.01 -5.60 6.26
CA ALA A 236 1.42 -5.49 6.48
C ALA A 236 1.81 -5.43 7.97
N VAL A 237 0.91 -4.92 8.82
CA VAL A 237 1.10 -4.85 10.28
C VAL A 237 1.17 -6.25 10.89
N ARG A 238 2.00 -6.41 11.93
CA ARG A 238 2.16 -7.66 12.70
C ARG A 238 1.66 -7.47 14.13
N TYR A 239 1.14 -8.54 14.71
CA TYR A 239 0.60 -8.66 16.06
C TYR A 239 1.33 -9.76 16.82
#